data_AF-A0A9X4KHT3-F1
#
_entry.id   AF-A0A9X4KHT3-F1
#
_cell.length_a   1.000
_cell.length_b   1.000
_cell.length_c   1.000
_cell.angle_alpha   90.00
_cell.angle_beta   90.00
_cell.angle_gamma   90.00
#
_symmetry.space_group_name_H-M   'P 1'
#
loop_
_entity.id
_entity.type
_entity.pdbx_description
1 polymer ?
#
loop_
_entity_poly.entity_id
_entity_poly.type
_entity_poly.pdbx_seq_one_letter_code
_entity_poly.pdbx_strand_id
1 'polypeptide(L)'
;MKKVSKSILTILTAASVILPSSVFAEPAESEANLNLSAEQQQQYNIEKQYLNDVVHTINTTIGSTEALDEYGELYIDTQTGYKFVLALASTDEKTNQLGEKLKSIVPSEFLEFKSVKYSKSQLDKMRDEIAQDLEGSGVTNYEINTSVKDQKSRSES
;
A
#
# COMPACT_ATOMS: atom_id res chain seq x y z
N MET A 1 -46.48 1.12 26.29
CA MET A 1 -47.04 0.30 25.18
C MET A 1 -45.94 0.06 24.15
N LYS A 2 -45.64 -1.20 23.84
CA LYS A 2 -44.70 -1.65 22.80
C LYS A 2 -45.29 -1.43 21.39
N LYS A 3 -44.48 -0.99 20.41
CA LYS A 3 -44.65 -1.20 18.95
C LYS A 3 -43.25 -1.08 18.32
N VAL A 4 -42.49 -2.16 18.22
CA VAL A 4 -42.35 -3.10 17.08
C VAL A 4 -41.77 -2.44 15.83
N SER A 5 -40.54 -2.86 15.53
CA SER A 5 -39.73 -2.59 14.34
C SER A 5 -40.38 -3.11 13.04
N LYS A 6 -40.16 -2.42 11.91
CA LYS A 6 -40.30 -2.99 10.57
C LYS A 6 -39.20 -2.46 9.65
N SER A 7 -38.20 -3.31 9.44
CA SER A 7 -37.27 -3.26 8.32
C SER A 7 -38.04 -3.42 7.01
N ILE A 8 -37.76 -2.59 6.00
CA ILE A 8 -38.19 -2.81 4.63
C ILE A 8 -36.95 -3.19 3.83
N LEU A 9 -36.89 -4.47 3.49
CA LEU A 9 -35.97 -5.10 2.55
C LEU A 9 -36.50 -4.80 1.14
N THR A 10 -35.81 -3.94 0.40
CA THR A 10 -36.15 -3.68 -1.01
C THR A 10 -35.39 -4.66 -1.89
N ILE A 11 -36.12 -5.65 -2.42
CA ILE A 11 -35.67 -6.56 -3.46
C ILE A 11 -35.84 -5.83 -4.80
N LEU A 12 -34.75 -5.47 -5.47
CA LEU A 12 -34.82 -4.94 -6.83
C LEU A 12 -34.84 -6.12 -7.82
N THR A 13 -36.02 -6.40 -8.34
CA THR A 13 -36.30 -7.38 -9.40
C THR A 13 -35.64 -6.99 -10.71
N ALA A 14 -34.89 -7.94 -11.30
CA ALA A 14 -34.37 -7.85 -12.67
C ALA A 14 -35.51 -7.95 -13.68
N ALA A 15 -35.64 -6.96 -14.57
CA ALA A 15 -36.47 -7.05 -15.76
C ALA A 15 -35.59 -7.48 -16.94
N SER A 16 -35.83 -8.68 -17.45
CA SER A 16 -35.24 -9.19 -18.69
C SER A 16 -35.82 -8.45 -19.90
N VAL A 17 -34.97 -7.84 -20.72
CA VAL A 17 -35.32 -7.34 -22.06
C VAL A 17 -34.73 -8.29 -23.08
N ILE A 18 -35.59 -8.82 -23.95
CA ILE A 18 -35.26 -9.70 -25.08
C ILE A 18 -34.85 -8.82 -26.27
N LEU A 19 -33.71 -9.15 -26.88
CA LEU A 19 -33.06 -8.51 -28.03
C LEU A 19 -33.87 -8.61 -29.33
N PRO A 20 -33.76 -7.63 -30.25
CA PRO A 20 -33.72 -7.90 -31.68
C PRO A 20 -32.26 -8.07 -32.15
N SER A 21 -32.05 -9.12 -32.93
CA SER A 21 -30.78 -9.52 -33.52
C SER A 21 -30.30 -8.57 -34.61
N SER A 22 -29.17 -7.89 -34.38
CA SER A 22 -28.31 -7.36 -35.43
C SER A 22 -26.89 -7.16 -34.91
N VAL A 23 -25.96 -7.86 -35.57
CA VAL A 23 -24.49 -7.73 -35.50
C VAL A 23 -23.89 -8.08 -34.14
N PHE A 24 -23.40 -9.31 -34.04
CA PHE A 24 -22.45 -9.73 -33.02
C PHE A 24 -21.14 -8.95 -33.25
N ALA A 25 -21.08 -7.71 -32.77
CA ALA A 25 -19.80 -7.16 -32.38
C ALA A 25 -19.47 -7.83 -31.05
N GLU A 26 -18.46 -8.71 -31.06
CA GLU A 26 -17.75 -9.05 -29.83
C GLU A 26 -17.54 -7.74 -29.05
N PRO A 27 -17.80 -7.70 -27.73
CA PRO A 27 -17.23 -6.63 -26.95
C PRO A 27 -15.72 -6.82 -27.11
N ALA A 28 -15.11 -5.98 -27.94
CA ALA A 28 -13.68 -5.80 -27.92
C ALA A 28 -13.39 -5.46 -26.47
N GLU A 29 -12.83 -6.42 -25.74
CA GLU A 29 -12.05 -6.13 -24.57
C GLU A 29 -10.96 -5.22 -25.09
N SER A 30 -11.22 -3.90 -25.04
CA SER A 30 -10.18 -2.93 -25.12
C SER A 30 -9.44 -3.07 -23.79
N GLU A 31 -8.65 -4.14 -23.69
CA GLU A 31 -7.42 -4.08 -22.93
C GLU A 31 -6.80 -2.77 -23.37
N ALA A 32 -6.78 -1.80 -22.46
CA ALA A 32 -6.04 -0.57 -22.70
C ALA A 32 -4.63 -1.05 -23.08
N ASN A 33 -4.30 -0.93 -24.37
CA ASN A 33 -3.00 -1.32 -24.90
C ASN A 33 -2.04 -0.23 -24.43
N LEU A 34 -1.78 -0.25 -23.13
CA LEU A 34 -0.70 0.45 -22.49
C LEU A 34 0.53 -0.14 -23.16
N ASN A 35 1.14 0.65 -24.03
CA ASN A 35 2.38 0.29 -24.70
C ASN A 35 3.50 0.36 -23.65
N LEU A 36 3.48 -0.58 -22.71
CA LEU A 36 4.37 -0.66 -21.57
C LEU A 36 5.77 -1.02 -22.08
N SER A 37 6.80 -0.35 -21.57
CA SER A 37 8.16 -0.83 -21.75
C SER A 37 8.29 -2.25 -21.16
N ALA A 38 9.29 -3.02 -21.61
CA ALA A 38 9.54 -4.35 -21.06
C ALA A 38 9.70 -4.31 -19.52
N GLU A 39 10.31 -3.26 -19.00
CA GLU A 39 10.48 -3.02 -17.56
C GLU A 39 9.14 -2.77 -16.85
N GLN A 40 8.27 -1.95 -17.45
CA GLN A 40 6.93 -1.68 -16.91
C GLN A 40 6.03 -2.92 -16.95
N GLN A 41 6.14 -3.73 -18.00
CA GLN A 41 5.41 -4.99 -18.12
C GLN A 41 5.86 -5.98 -17.06
N GLN A 42 7.17 -6.07 -16.81
CA GLN A 42 7.73 -6.90 -15.75
C GLN A 42 7.25 -6.44 -14.37
N GLN A 43 7.30 -5.14 -14.09
CA GLN A 43 6.74 -4.56 -12.86
C GLN A 43 5.27 -4.94 -12.68
N TYR A 44 4.44 -4.72 -13.71
CA TYR A 44 3.02 -5.04 -13.66
C TYR A 44 2.77 -6.52 -13.35
N ASN A 45 3.53 -7.42 -13.98
CA ASN A 45 3.39 -8.86 -13.75
C ASN A 45 3.77 -9.25 -12.32
N ILE A 46 4.84 -8.69 -11.77
CA ILE A 46 5.27 -8.95 -10.39
C ILE A 46 4.25 -8.39 -9.39
N GLU A 47 3.75 -7.17 -9.60
CA GLU A 47 2.70 -6.57 -8.76
C GLU A 47 1.45 -7.43 -8.75
N LYS A 48 0.96 -7.79 -9.93
CA LYS A 48 -0.23 -8.62 -10.09
C LYS A 48 -0.08 -9.98 -9.41
N GLN A 49 1.13 -10.55 -9.43
CA GLN A 49 1.38 -11.87 -8.87
C GLN A 49 1.53 -11.85 -7.34
N TYR A 50 2.20 -10.85 -6.76
CA TYR A 50 2.61 -10.92 -5.34
C TYR A 50 2.03 -9.84 -4.44
N LEU A 51 1.64 -8.66 -4.98
CA LEU A 51 1.27 -7.52 -4.14
C LEU A 51 0.07 -7.83 -3.21
N ASN A 52 -0.95 -8.52 -3.71
CA ASN A 52 -2.10 -8.92 -2.91
C ASN A 52 -1.71 -9.83 -1.75
N ASP A 53 -0.84 -10.82 -1.99
CA ASP A 53 -0.40 -11.77 -0.97
C ASP A 53 0.52 -11.09 0.05
N VAL A 54 1.36 -10.14 -0.38
CA VAL A 54 2.19 -9.32 0.49
C VAL A 54 1.31 -8.48 1.43
N VAL A 55 0.34 -7.74 0.88
CA VAL A 55 -0.61 -6.93 1.68
C VAL A 55 -1.43 -7.81 2.61
N HIS A 56 -1.92 -8.95 2.13
CA HIS A 56 -2.65 -9.91 2.95
C HIS A 56 -1.80 -10.45 4.11
N THR A 57 -0.52 -10.75 3.85
CA THR A 57 0.41 -11.26 4.86
C THR A 57 0.71 -10.21 5.93
N ILE A 58 0.85 -8.93 5.53
CA ILE A 58 0.99 -7.81 6.46
C ILE A 58 -0.26 -7.67 7.32
N ASN A 59 -1.44 -7.63 6.71
CA ASN A 59 -2.70 -7.46 7.44
C ASN A 59 -2.95 -8.61 8.42
N THR A 60 -2.62 -9.84 8.06
CA THR A 60 -2.82 -11.01 8.94
C THR A 60 -1.76 -11.14 10.05
N THR A 61 -0.56 -10.57 9.87
CA THR A 61 0.53 -10.72 10.84
C THR A 61 0.69 -9.50 11.75
N ILE A 62 0.56 -8.30 11.19
CA ILE A 62 0.72 -7.02 11.89
C ILE A 62 -0.64 -6.40 12.24
N GLY A 63 -1.65 -6.60 11.39
CA GLY A 63 -3.02 -6.13 11.60
C GLY A 63 -3.52 -5.23 10.46
N SER A 64 -2.66 -4.32 9.99
CA SER A 64 -2.88 -3.52 8.78
C SER A 64 -1.54 -3.04 8.21
N THR A 65 -1.57 -2.48 7.01
CA THR A 65 -0.41 -1.79 6.42
C THR A 65 -0.04 -0.54 7.19
N GLU A 66 -1.00 0.19 7.76
CA GLU A 66 -0.72 1.38 8.59
C GLU A 66 -0.11 0.98 9.95
N ALA A 67 -0.53 -0.16 10.51
CA ALA A 67 0.05 -0.67 11.75
C ALA A 67 1.54 -1.08 11.58
N LEU A 68 2.01 -1.26 10.34
CA LEU A 68 3.43 -1.49 10.05
C LEU A 68 4.27 -0.25 10.35
N ASP A 69 3.70 0.95 10.29
CA ASP A 69 4.40 2.23 10.45
C ASP A 69 5.09 2.37 11.83
N GLU A 70 4.57 1.68 12.85
CA GLU A 70 5.20 1.60 14.18
C GLU A 70 6.56 0.90 14.13
N TYR A 71 6.72 -0.08 13.24
CA TYR A 71 7.91 -0.93 13.15
C TYR A 71 8.84 -0.53 11.99
N GLY A 72 8.28 0.02 10.91
CA GLY A 72 8.99 0.21 9.66
C GLY A 72 8.09 0.69 8.52
N GLU A 73 8.42 0.30 7.30
CA GLU A 73 7.62 0.58 6.10
C GLU A 73 7.88 -0.50 5.04
N LEU A 74 6.85 -0.81 4.24
CA LEU A 74 6.99 -1.55 2.99
C LEU A 74 6.93 -0.57 1.82
N TYR A 75 7.94 -0.59 0.96
CA TYR A 75 7.92 0.17 -0.30
C TYR A 75 8.42 -0.68 -1.47
N ILE A 76 8.07 -0.26 -2.68
CA ILE A 76 8.60 -0.85 -3.91
C ILE A 76 9.80 -0.02 -4.35
N ASP A 77 10.98 -0.64 -4.45
CA ASP A 77 12.11 -0.02 -5.13
C ASP A 77 12.09 -0.39 -6.60
N THR A 78 12.22 0.61 -7.47
CA THR A 78 12.33 0.44 -8.92
C THR A 78 13.68 0.91 -9.45
N GLN A 79 14.51 1.56 -8.63
CA GLN A 79 15.79 2.14 -9.08
C GLN A 79 16.89 1.10 -9.24
N THR A 80 16.90 0.08 -8.39
CA THR A 80 17.90 -1.01 -8.40
C THR A 80 17.33 -2.32 -8.94
N GLY A 81 16.26 -2.22 -9.74
CA GLY A 81 15.38 -3.34 -10.10
C GLY A 81 14.14 -3.39 -9.22
N TYR A 82 13.08 -4.01 -9.74
CA TYR A 82 11.78 -4.10 -9.06
C TYR A 82 11.86 -5.01 -7.83
N LYS A 83 11.76 -4.43 -6.63
CA LYS A 83 11.80 -5.17 -5.35
C LYS A 83 10.80 -4.63 -4.34
N PHE A 84 10.16 -5.54 -3.62
CA PHE A 84 9.49 -5.24 -2.36
C PHE A 84 10.55 -5.11 -1.27
N VAL A 85 10.64 -3.93 -0.67
CA VAL A 85 11.59 -3.65 0.41
C VAL A 85 10.82 -3.51 1.72
N LEU A 86 11.09 -4.40 2.67
CA LEU A 86 10.62 -4.27 4.05
C LEU A 86 11.74 -3.63 4.88
N ALA A 87 11.59 -2.34 5.17
CA ALA A 87 12.52 -1.57 5.97
C ALA A 87 12.03 -1.52 7.43
N LEU A 88 12.78 -2.10 8.37
CA LEU A 88 12.39 -2.21 9.78
C LEU A 88 13.37 -1.50 10.71
N ALA A 89 12.85 -0.70 11.62
CA ALA A 89 13.64 0.00 12.64
C ALA A 89 13.85 -0.84 13.91
N SER A 90 12.89 -1.73 14.19
CA SER A 90 12.97 -2.70 15.27
C SER A 90 12.59 -4.08 14.76
N THR A 91 13.25 -5.09 15.29
CA THR A 91 12.97 -6.49 14.96
C THR A 91 12.50 -7.19 16.23
N ASP A 92 11.28 -7.72 16.18
CA ASP A 92 10.60 -8.44 17.24
C ASP A 92 10.01 -9.75 16.69
N GLU A 93 9.30 -10.51 17.53
CA GLU A 93 8.71 -11.78 17.11
C GLU A 93 7.72 -11.61 15.93
N LYS A 94 6.90 -10.55 15.93
CA LYS A 94 5.91 -10.30 14.89
C LYS A 94 6.55 -9.95 13.55
N THR A 95 7.52 -9.04 13.55
CA THR A 95 8.23 -8.60 12.34
C THR A 95 9.14 -9.70 11.79
N ASN A 96 9.71 -10.55 12.64
CA ASN A 96 10.39 -11.78 12.21
C ASN A 96 9.42 -12.74 11.54
N GLN A 97 8.26 -13.00 12.16
CA GLN A 97 7.23 -13.87 11.57
C GLN A 97 6.75 -13.32 10.22
N LEU A 98 6.56 -12.00 10.11
CA LEU A 98 6.22 -11.35 8.84
C LEU A 98 7.30 -11.62 7.80
N GLY A 99 8.58 -11.43 8.15
CA GLY A 99 9.69 -11.65 7.23
C GLY A 99 9.76 -13.09 6.72
N GLU A 100 9.58 -14.09 7.59
CA GLU A 100 9.58 -15.49 7.19
C GLU A 100 8.40 -15.84 6.26
N LYS A 101 7.19 -15.31 6.55
CA LYS A 101 6.04 -15.49 5.66
C LYS A 101 6.27 -14.84 4.30
N LEU A 102 6.81 -13.62 4.26
CA LEU A 102 7.10 -12.94 2.99
C LEU A 102 8.14 -13.68 2.15
N LYS A 103 9.18 -14.27 2.77
CA LYS A 103 10.16 -15.13 2.07
C LYS A 103 9.53 -16.38 1.46
N SER A 104 8.41 -16.87 2.01
CA SER A 104 7.72 -18.06 1.50
C SER A 104 6.83 -17.78 0.29
N ILE A 105 6.44 -16.53 0.07
CA ILE A 105 5.53 -16.12 -1.02
C ILE A 105 6.22 -15.33 -2.13
N VAL A 106 7.23 -14.51 -1.78
CA VAL A 106 7.97 -13.68 -2.73
C VAL A 106 9.36 -14.28 -2.95
N PRO A 107 9.77 -14.55 -4.20
CA PRO A 107 11.13 -14.95 -4.52
C PRO A 107 12.17 -13.94 -4.02
N SER A 108 13.33 -14.43 -3.60
CA SER A 108 14.39 -13.61 -3.00
C SER A 108 14.91 -12.50 -3.92
N GLU A 109 14.81 -12.67 -5.23
CA GLU A 109 15.20 -11.64 -6.21
C GLU A 109 14.29 -10.41 -6.18
N PHE A 110 13.06 -10.54 -5.69
CA PHE A 110 12.06 -9.48 -5.62
C PHE A 110 11.76 -9.02 -4.18
N LEU A 111 12.49 -9.54 -3.18
CA LEU A 111 12.27 -9.23 -1.77
C LEU A 111 13.58 -8.82 -1.10
N GLU A 112 13.56 -7.67 -0.43
CA GLU A 112 14.70 -7.14 0.30
C GLU A 112 14.28 -6.76 1.73
N PHE A 113 15.12 -7.11 2.69
CA PHE A 113 14.96 -6.72 4.08
C PHE A 113 16.05 -5.72 4.45
N LYS A 114 15.63 -4.55 4.94
CA LYS A 114 16.54 -3.47 5.31
C LYS A 114 16.34 -3.14 6.79
N SER A 115 17.44 -3.09 7.55
CA SER A 115 17.41 -2.51 8.87
C SER A 115 17.60 -1.00 8.76
N VAL A 116 16.74 -0.24 9.41
CA VAL A 116 16.77 1.23 9.42
C VAL A 116 16.85 1.75 10.86
N LYS A 117 17.12 3.05 11.01
CA LYS A 117 17.29 3.64 12.34
C LYS A 117 15.95 4.07 12.95
N TYR A 118 15.05 4.59 12.12
CA TYR A 118 13.76 5.11 12.55
C TYR A 118 12.62 4.49 11.75
N SER A 119 11.54 4.13 12.45
CA SER A 119 10.28 3.70 11.84
C SER A 119 9.52 4.90 11.28
N LYS A 120 8.47 4.64 10.50
CA LYS A 120 7.65 5.71 9.93
C LYS A 120 6.98 6.56 11.01
N SER A 121 6.39 5.91 12.02
CA SER A 121 5.80 6.58 13.19
C SER A 121 6.82 7.45 13.94
N GLN A 122 8.09 7.04 14.03
CA GLN A 122 9.13 7.86 14.63
C GLN A 122 9.50 9.06 13.77
N LEU A 123 9.61 8.89 12.45
CA LEU A 123 9.86 10.00 11.53
C LEU A 123 8.70 11.00 11.54
N ASP A 124 7.45 10.52 11.60
CA ASP A 124 6.27 11.37 11.65
C ASP A 124 6.18 12.14 12.98
N LYS A 125 6.56 11.53 14.11
CA LYS A 125 6.70 12.26 15.39
C LYS A 125 7.76 13.36 15.31
N MET A 126 8.92 13.08 14.74
CA MET A 126 9.96 14.10 14.53
C MET A 126 9.48 15.23 13.61
N ARG A 127 8.71 14.90 12.57
CA ARG A 127 8.08 15.88 11.68
C ARG A 127 7.13 16.79 12.45
N ASP A 128 6.26 16.21 13.28
CA ASP A 128 5.27 16.95 14.05
C ASP A 128 5.93 17.84 15.12
N GLU A 129 7.02 17.38 15.76
CA GLU A 129 7.84 18.20 16.66
C GLU A 129 8.45 19.43 15.94
N ILE A 130 9.04 19.22 14.75
CA ILE A 130 9.61 20.31 13.95
C ILE A 130 8.51 21.29 13.51
N ALA A 131 7.35 20.78 13.08
CA ALA A 131 6.20 21.59 12.68
C ALA A 131 5.74 22.51 13.83
N GLN A 132 5.62 21.95 15.04
CA GLN A 132 5.24 22.69 16.23
C GLN A 132 6.24 23.80 16.59
N ASP A 133 7.54 23.53 16.47
CA ASP A 133 8.59 24.53 16.72
C ASP A 133 8.57 25.67 15.69
N LEU A 134 8.27 25.35 14.42
CA LEU A 134 8.15 26.35 13.34
C LEU A 134 6.91 27.24 13.52
N GLU A 135 5.77 26.67 13.90
CA GLU A 135 4.56 27.43 14.25
C GLU A 135 4.80 28.36 15.44
N GLY A 136 5.46 27.86 16.49
CA GLY A 136 5.85 28.67 17.65
C GLY A 136 6.80 29.81 17.31
N SER A 137 7.57 29.66 16.23
CA SER A 137 8.51 30.66 15.71
C SER A 137 7.89 31.62 14.69
N GLY A 138 6.60 31.45 14.34
CA GLY A 138 5.90 32.30 13.38
C GLY A 138 6.21 32.03 11.91
N VAL A 139 6.79 30.86 11.59
CA VAL A 139 7.02 30.42 10.20
C VAL A 139 5.77 29.71 9.71
N THR A 140 5.13 30.22 8.65
CA THR A 140 3.82 29.73 8.19
C THR A 140 3.82 29.04 6.83
N ASN A 141 4.97 29.00 6.13
CA ASN A 141 5.11 28.33 4.84
C ASN A 141 6.28 27.36 4.92
N TYR A 142 6.00 26.11 5.31
CA TYR A 142 6.98 25.05 5.34
C TYR A 142 6.33 23.73 4.92
N GLU A 143 7.09 22.88 4.24
CA GLU A 143 6.71 21.49 3.96
C GLU A 143 7.78 20.59 4.58
N ILE A 144 7.37 19.60 5.39
CA ILE A 144 8.29 18.63 5.98
C ILE A 144 7.94 17.25 5.47
N ASN A 145 8.84 16.67 4.68
CA ASN A 145 8.67 15.34 4.09
C ASN A 145 9.41 14.28 4.91
N THR A 146 8.75 13.13 5.15
CA THR A 146 9.31 11.96 5.85
C THR A 146 9.47 10.79 4.87
N SER A 147 10.63 10.12 4.91
CA SER A 147 10.91 8.96 4.06
C SER A 147 11.72 7.91 4.83
N VAL A 148 11.16 6.72 5.03
CA VAL A 148 11.90 5.59 5.62
C VAL A 148 12.97 5.09 4.63
N LYS A 149 12.71 5.16 3.32
CA LYS A 149 13.69 4.81 2.28
C LYS A 149 14.98 5.62 2.43
N ASP A 150 14.84 6.93 2.61
CA ASP A 150 15.95 7.89 2.65
C ASP A 150 16.46 8.21 4.06
N GLN A 151 15.74 7.77 5.09
CA GLN A 151 16.02 8.08 6.51
C GLN A 151 16.15 9.59 6.76
N LYS A 152 15.24 10.38 6.18
CA LYS A 152 15.28 11.85 6.24
C LYS A 152 13.93 12.43 6.65
N SER A 153 14.01 13.47 7.47
CA SER A 153 12.99 14.51 7.66
C SER A 153 13.60 15.83 7.21
N ARG A 154 13.03 16.51 6.20
CA ARG A 154 13.59 17.77 5.69
C ARG A 154 12.49 18.81 5.50
N SER A 155 12.74 20.04 5.95
CA SER A 155 11.97 21.24 5.61
C SER A 155 12.50 21.85 4.31
N GLU A 156 11.61 22.16 3.37
CA GLU A 156 11.90 23.02 2.22
C GLU A 156 11.10 24.33 2.34
N SER A 157 11.75 25.44 1.95
CA SER A 157 11.27 26.83 2.07
C SER A 157 10.95 27.43 0.71
#